data_AF-A0A1U7LXI7-F1
#
_entry.id   AF-A0A1U7LXI7-F1
#
_cell.length_a   1.000
_cell.length_b   1.000
_cell.length_c   1.000
_cell.angle_alpha   90.00
_cell.angle_beta   90.00
_cell.angle_gamma   90.00
#
_symmetry.space_group_name_H-M   'P 1'
#
loop_
_entity.id
_entity.type
_entity.pdbx_description
1 polymer ?
#
loop_
_entity_poly.entity_id
_entity_poly.type
_entity_poly.pdbx_seq_one_letter_code
_entity_poly.pdbx_strand_id
1 'polypeptide(L)'
;MRKAFLKLTTGILLATSLVVPVFAKDISILINNKEITTVDRPYIKESRTLVPIRVISENLGIAVDWDNNNRQVILNKGDSKIALPIEKNYYFLDDNKITTDISGEIKNDRTYVPIRLIAELFDKEVGWNNDTKSVLINDKGTSQPINPTKSTNNFEQAKVVRVVDGDTIVVDRGRGEEKIRFVLVNTPETKHPKKGVEFYGKEASDFTKNALSNKTVYLQKDVSETDKYGRLLRYIWLERPTSDEPSNEEVKTKCFNAILLAGGYANVSTFPPDLKYVDLFRQIEREAREKNLGLWSNGQAPEVKSEPSNNNKQVSQSIKNTGEKAYSQANGRIIANKNSGVYHVPSGRDYKKVTLRNAVFFDTEEEARQADFRPAKN
;
A
#
# COMPACT_ATOMS: atom_id res chain seq x y z
N MET A 1 -13.52 73.59 23.48
CA MET A 1 -14.16 72.86 22.36
C MET A 1 -13.38 71.59 22.06
N ARG A 2 -14.09 70.51 21.75
CA ARG A 2 -13.75 69.08 21.98
C ARG A 2 -12.65 68.52 21.04
N LYS A 3 -11.75 67.68 21.60
CA LYS A 3 -10.82 66.81 20.85
C LYS A 3 -11.57 65.54 20.39
N ALA A 4 -11.54 65.23 19.10
CA ALA A 4 -12.15 64.02 18.53
C ALA A 4 -11.10 62.89 18.42
N PHE A 5 -11.37 61.75 19.05
CA PHE A 5 -10.59 60.52 18.92
C PHE A 5 -11.19 59.66 17.79
N LEU A 6 -10.39 59.38 16.75
CA LEU A 6 -10.72 58.47 15.67
C LEU A 6 -10.49 57.02 16.13
N LYS A 7 -11.55 56.24 16.33
CA LYS A 7 -11.46 54.80 16.65
C LYS A 7 -11.38 54.00 15.36
N LEU A 8 -10.19 53.45 15.08
CA LEU A 8 -9.96 52.47 14.02
C LEU A 8 -10.51 51.11 14.50
N THR A 9 -11.53 50.58 13.83
CA THR A 9 -12.07 49.23 14.10
C THR A 9 -11.56 48.27 13.04
N THR A 10 -10.69 47.36 13.46
CA THR A 10 -10.14 46.28 12.63
C THR A 10 -11.17 45.15 12.56
N GLY A 11 -11.83 44.98 11.42
CA GLY A 11 -12.73 43.85 11.17
C GLY A 11 -11.93 42.58 10.82
N ILE A 12 -11.98 41.57 11.69
CA ILE A 12 -11.43 40.24 11.42
C ILE A 12 -12.49 39.47 10.61
N LEU A 13 -12.18 39.20 9.33
CA LEU A 13 -13.00 38.38 8.45
C LEU A 13 -12.75 36.90 8.78
N LEU A 14 -13.63 36.30 9.59
CA LEU A 14 -13.56 34.88 9.96
C LEU A 14 -14.10 34.04 8.79
N ALA A 15 -13.20 33.53 7.95
CA ALA A 15 -13.55 32.60 6.86
C ALA A 15 -13.93 31.23 7.44
N THR A 16 -15.22 30.99 7.66
CA THR A 16 -15.74 29.67 8.05
C THR A 16 -15.70 28.73 6.85
N SER A 17 -14.76 27.81 6.81
CA SER A 17 -14.74 26.73 5.83
C SER A 17 -15.90 25.77 6.08
N LEU A 18 -16.90 25.77 5.20
CA LEU A 18 -17.96 24.77 5.16
C LEU A 18 -17.32 23.41 4.82
N VAL A 19 -17.29 22.50 5.80
CA VAL A 19 -16.94 21.10 5.55
C VAL A 19 -18.19 20.43 4.99
N VAL A 20 -18.20 20.18 3.69
CA VAL A 20 -19.27 19.39 3.07
C VAL A 20 -18.98 17.91 3.36
N PRO A 21 -19.90 17.16 4.00
CA PRO A 21 -19.70 15.73 4.20
C PRO A 21 -19.62 15.03 2.83
N VAL A 22 -18.49 14.40 2.55
CA VAL A 22 -18.32 13.54 1.36
C VAL A 22 -19.04 12.24 1.65
N PHE A 23 -20.23 12.05 1.10
CA PHE A 23 -20.92 10.76 1.13
C PHE A 23 -20.27 9.80 0.14
N ALA A 24 -19.97 8.59 0.59
CA ALA A 24 -19.48 7.54 -0.30
C ALA A 24 -20.56 7.22 -1.36
N LYS A 25 -20.16 7.20 -2.63
CA LYS A 25 -21.04 6.84 -3.74
C LYS A 25 -21.44 5.36 -3.62
N ASP A 26 -22.72 5.07 -3.76
CA ASP A 26 -23.26 3.72 -3.70
C ASP A 26 -22.71 2.82 -4.80
N ILE A 27 -22.58 1.53 -4.49
CA ILE A 27 -22.12 0.53 -5.44
C ILE A 27 -23.29 0.09 -6.33
N SER A 28 -23.11 0.16 -7.64
CA SER A 28 -24.12 -0.26 -8.63
C SER A 28 -23.76 -1.61 -9.24
N ILE A 29 -24.75 -2.34 -9.75
CA ILE A 29 -24.56 -3.65 -10.40
C ILE A 29 -24.97 -3.51 -11.86
N LEU A 30 -24.11 -3.91 -12.80
CA LEU A 30 -24.42 -4.03 -14.21
C LEU A 30 -24.32 -5.50 -14.62
N ILE A 31 -25.39 -6.04 -15.19
CA ILE A 31 -25.42 -7.39 -15.75
C ILE A 31 -25.66 -7.27 -17.25
N ASN A 32 -24.75 -7.78 -18.08
CA ASN A 32 -24.81 -7.65 -19.53
C ASN A 32 -25.05 -6.18 -19.98
N ASN A 33 -24.27 -5.26 -19.40
CA ASN A 33 -24.37 -3.79 -19.58
C ASN A 33 -25.67 -3.12 -19.13
N LYS A 34 -26.60 -3.85 -18.49
CA LYS A 34 -27.83 -3.29 -17.92
C LYS A 34 -27.65 -3.05 -16.42
N GLU A 35 -27.87 -1.81 -15.98
CA GLU A 35 -27.87 -1.48 -14.56
C GLU A 35 -29.07 -2.13 -13.85
N ILE A 36 -28.79 -2.77 -12.72
CA ILE A 36 -29.78 -3.46 -11.89
C ILE A 36 -30.06 -2.62 -10.66
N THR A 37 -31.29 -2.15 -10.55
CA THR A 37 -31.76 -1.42 -9.37
C THR A 37 -32.13 -2.41 -8.27
N THR A 38 -31.58 -2.21 -7.07
CA THR A 38 -31.89 -3.01 -5.89
C THR A 38 -31.96 -2.12 -4.66
N VAL A 39 -32.89 -2.43 -3.76
CA VAL A 39 -32.97 -1.80 -2.42
C VAL A 39 -31.88 -2.34 -1.50
N ASP A 40 -31.51 -3.60 -1.69
CA ASP A 40 -30.45 -4.30 -0.97
C ASP A 40 -29.12 -4.01 -1.70
N ARG A 41 -28.38 -3.01 -1.22
CA ARG A 41 -27.22 -2.46 -1.91
C ARG A 41 -25.98 -3.31 -1.72
N PRO A 42 -25.17 -3.53 -2.77
CA PRO A 42 -23.84 -4.10 -2.60
C PRO A 42 -22.97 -3.26 -1.68
N TYR A 43 -22.05 -3.91 -1.00
CA TYR A 43 -21.06 -3.22 -0.17
C TYR A 43 -19.74 -3.97 -0.20
N ILE A 44 -18.68 -3.30 0.22
CA ILE A 44 -17.36 -3.90 0.35
C ILE A 44 -17.15 -4.29 1.82
N LYS A 45 -16.76 -5.54 2.05
CA LYS A 45 -16.25 -6.03 3.35
C LYS A 45 -15.01 -6.86 3.07
N GLU A 46 -13.95 -6.65 3.85
CA GLU A 46 -12.69 -7.38 3.71
C GLU A 46 -12.17 -7.41 2.25
N SER A 47 -12.34 -6.30 1.53
CA SER A 47 -11.92 -6.12 0.13
C SER A 47 -12.64 -7.02 -0.89
N ARG A 48 -13.83 -7.48 -0.53
CA ARG A 48 -14.73 -8.21 -1.41
C ARG A 48 -16.03 -7.43 -1.55
N THR A 49 -16.48 -7.27 -2.79
CA THR A 49 -17.81 -6.74 -3.06
C THR A 49 -18.81 -7.84 -2.82
N LEU A 50 -19.59 -7.66 -1.77
CA LEU A 50 -20.71 -8.50 -1.40
C LEU A 50 -21.96 -7.99 -2.09
N VAL A 51 -22.63 -8.90 -2.78
CA VAL A 51 -23.85 -8.64 -3.55
C VAL A 51 -24.98 -9.51 -3.00
N PRO A 52 -26.23 -9.02 -3.01
CA PRO A 52 -27.37 -9.85 -2.63
C PRO A 52 -27.52 -10.98 -3.65
N ILE A 53 -27.44 -12.23 -3.20
CA ILE A 53 -27.44 -13.40 -4.12
C ILE A 53 -28.68 -13.43 -5.00
N ARG A 54 -29.85 -13.16 -4.43
CA ARG A 54 -31.12 -13.19 -5.16
C ARG A 54 -31.14 -12.21 -6.34
N VAL A 55 -30.62 -10.99 -6.15
CA VAL A 55 -30.57 -9.97 -7.21
C VAL A 55 -29.73 -10.45 -8.39
N ILE A 56 -28.59 -11.08 -8.12
CA ILE A 56 -27.73 -11.58 -9.20
C ILE A 56 -28.35 -12.80 -9.86
N SER A 57 -28.77 -13.81 -9.08
CA SER A 57 -29.29 -15.06 -9.60
C SER A 57 -30.55 -14.88 -10.44
N GLU A 58 -31.50 -14.03 -10.03
CA GLU A 58 -32.72 -13.74 -10.82
C GLU A 58 -32.39 -13.17 -12.20
N ASN A 59 -31.45 -12.21 -12.26
CA ASN A 59 -31.02 -11.61 -13.52
C ASN A 59 -30.16 -12.53 -14.39
N LEU A 60 -29.60 -13.59 -13.81
CA LEU A 60 -28.89 -14.65 -14.52
C LEU A 60 -29.77 -15.87 -14.83
N GLY A 61 -31.07 -15.84 -14.49
CA GLY A 61 -32.02 -16.93 -14.73
C GLY A 61 -31.79 -18.17 -13.86
N ILE A 62 -31.22 -18.00 -12.67
CA ILE A 62 -30.86 -19.08 -11.73
C ILE A 62 -31.86 -19.11 -10.59
N ALA A 63 -32.45 -20.28 -10.34
CA ALA A 63 -33.37 -20.46 -9.22
C ALA A 63 -32.58 -20.48 -7.90
N VAL A 64 -33.12 -19.80 -6.89
CA VAL A 64 -32.50 -19.67 -5.56
C VAL A 64 -33.48 -20.13 -4.50
N ASP A 65 -33.09 -21.17 -3.75
CA ASP A 65 -33.82 -21.65 -2.58
C ASP A 65 -32.99 -21.44 -1.31
N TRP A 66 -33.69 -21.44 -0.17
CA TRP A 66 -33.08 -21.40 1.16
C TRP A 66 -33.36 -22.70 1.89
N ASP A 67 -32.30 -23.37 2.33
CA ASP A 67 -32.39 -24.53 3.22
C ASP A 67 -32.11 -24.07 4.65
N ASN A 68 -33.20 -23.99 5.43
CA ASN A 68 -33.15 -23.52 6.80
C ASN A 68 -32.47 -24.51 7.75
N ASN A 69 -32.59 -25.81 7.50
CA ASN A 69 -32.04 -26.84 8.38
C ASN A 69 -30.50 -26.81 8.37
N ASN A 70 -29.92 -26.55 7.20
CA ASN A 70 -28.47 -26.51 7.01
C ASN A 70 -27.91 -25.08 6.94
N ARG A 71 -28.74 -24.03 7.06
CA ARG A 71 -28.38 -22.61 6.86
C ARG A 71 -27.55 -22.39 5.59
N GLN A 72 -28.11 -22.77 4.45
CA GLN A 72 -27.43 -22.66 3.16
C GLN A 72 -28.35 -22.17 2.05
N VAL A 73 -27.76 -21.45 1.09
CA VAL A 73 -28.42 -21.10 -0.17
C VAL A 73 -28.25 -22.25 -1.15
N ILE A 74 -29.33 -22.64 -1.82
CA ILE A 74 -29.32 -23.61 -2.90
C ILE A 74 -29.52 -22.87 -4.21
N LEU A 75 -28.61 -23.06 -5.17
CA LEU A 75 -28.67 -22.47 -6.50
C LEU A 75 -28.79 -23.61 -7.51
N ASN A 76 -29.81 -23.56 -8.35
CA ASN A 76 -30.06 -24.57 -9.39
C ASN A 76 -29.84 -23.94 -10.76
N LYS A 77 -28.87 -24.46 -11.53
CA LYS A 77 -28.58 -24.03 -12.90
C LYS A 77 -28.50 -25.25 -13.82
N GLY A 78 -29.53 -25.46 -14.62
CA GLY A 78 -29.66 -26.70 -15.40
C GLY A 78 -29.72 -27.90 -14.46
N ASP A 79 -28.85 -28.88 -14.70
CA ASP A 79 -28.74 -30.10 -13.87
C ASP A 79 -27.78 -29.94 -12.68
N SER A 80 -27.02 -28.85 -12.61
CA SER A 80 -26.07 -28.62 -11.52
C SER A 80 -26.74 -27.96 -10.32
N LYS A 81 -26.44 -28.50 -9.14
CA LYS A 81 -26.87 -28.00 -7.84
C LYS A 81 -25.68 -27.48 -7.06
N ILE A 82 -25.78 -26.21 -6.66
CA ILE A 82 -24.79 -25.57 -5.80
C ILE A 82 -25.41 -25.33 -4.42
N ALA A 83 -24.77 -25.83 -3.36
CA ALA A 83 -25.16 -25.53 -1.99
C ALA A 83 -24.09 -24.67 -1.33
N LEU A 84 -24.49 -23.49 -0.85
CA LEU A 84 -23.61 -22.48 -0.26
C LEU A 84 -23.97 -22.27 1.22
N PRO A 85 -23.28 -22.96 2.14
CA PRO A 85 -23.43 -22.73 3.57
C PRO A 85 -22.94 -21.34 3.98
N ILE A 86 -23.75 -20.66 4.79
CA ILE A 86 -23.44 -19.30 5.26
C ILE A 86 -22.36 -19.35 6.35
N GLU A 87 -21.46 -18.35 6.36
CA GLU A 87 -20.32 -18.25 7.29
C GLU A 87 -19.33 -19.43 7.19
N LYS A 88 -19.35 -20.15 6.06
CA LYS A 88 -18.40 -21.22 5.76
C LYS A 88 -17.58 -20.89 4.51
N ASN A 89 -16.29 -21.16 4.60
CA ASN A 89 -15.32 -20.95 3.50
C ASN A 89 -15.30 -22.16 2.54
N TYR A 90 -16.48 -22.70 2.23
CA TYR A 90 -16.66 -23.77 1.25
C TYR A 90 -18.09 -23.76 0.71
N TYR A 91 -18.28 -24.35 -0.48
CA TYR A 91 -19.58 -24.66 -1.05
C TYR A 91 -19.56 -26.10 -1.60
N PHE A 92 -20.72 -26.63 -1.96
CA PHE A 92 -20.84 -27.90 -2.66
C PHE A 92 -21.28 -27.66 -4.10
N LEU A 93 -20.63 -28.32 -5.06
CA LEU A 93 -21.07 -28.43 -6.44
C LEU A 93 -21.34 -29.91 -6.72
N ASP A 94 -22.60 -30.25 -6.94
CA ASP A 94 -23.04 -31.63 -7.19
C ASP A 94 -22.46 -32.59 -6.12
N ASP A 95 -22.67 -32.23 -4.85
CA ASP A 95 -22.19 -32.89 -3.62
C ASP A 95 -20.66 -32.88 -3.38
N ASN A 96 -19.86 -32.36 -4.31
CA ASN A 96 -18.42 -32.19 -4.13
C ASN A 96 -18.12 -30.92 -3.35
N LYS A 97 -17.41 -31.05 -2.22
CA LYS A 97 -17.00 -29.92 -1.39
C LYS A 97 -15.82 -29.16 -2.01
N ILE A 98 -16.00 -27.88 -2.29
CA ILE A 98 -14.99 -26.98 -2.85
C ILE A 98 -14.71 -25.87 -1.83
N THR A 99 -13.43 -25.64 -1.51
CA THR A 99 -13.01 -24.55 -0.61
C THR A 99 -13.02 -23.21 -1.34
N THR A 100 -13.50 -22.16 -0.66
CA THR A 100 -13.44 -20.77 -1.14
C THR A 100 -12.73 -19.92 -0.09
N ASP A 101 -12.13 -18.82 -0.51
CA ASP A 101 -11.39 -17.90 0.35
C ASP A 101 -12.29 -17.04 1.25
N ILE A 102 -13.60 -17.02 0.97
CA ILE A 102 -14.56 -16.13 1.64
C ILE A 102 -15.96 -16.73 1.70
N SER A 103 -16.63 -16.52 2.83
CA SER A 103 -17.98 -17.00 3.08
C SER A 103 -19.05 -15.97 2.72
N GLY A 104 -20.24 -16.45 2.36
CA GLY A 104 -21.43 -15.61 2.34
C GLY A 104 -21.88 -15.25 3.76
N GLU A 105 -22.59 -14.14 3.90
CA GLU A 105 -23.14 -13.67 5.18
C GLU A 105 -24.62 -13.29 5.06
N ILE A 106 -25.32 -13.26 6.20
CA ILE A 106 -26.68 -12.73 6.26
C ILE A 106 -26.63 -11.35 6.91
N LYS A 107 -27.19 -10.35 6.23
CA LYS A 107 -27.31 -8.98 6.71
C LYS A 107 -28.71 -8.47 6.38
N ASN A 108 -29.44 -7.98 7.39
CA ASN A 108 -30.81 -7.48 7.24
C ASN A 108 -31.73 -8.49 6.53
N ASP A 109 -31.73 -9.75 6.95
CA ASP A 109 -32.52 -10.84 6.34
C ASP A 109 -32.27 -11.06 4.84
N ARG A 110 -31.06 -10.72 4.39
CA ARG A 110 -30.59 -10.94 3.02
C ARG A 110 -29.25 -11.65 3.04
N THR A 111 -29.14 -12.65 2.18
CA THR A 111 -27.88 -13.33 1.95
C THR A 111 -27.03 -12.54 0.98
N TYR A 112 -25.86 -12.15 1.44
CA TYR A 112 -24.83 -11.52 0.65
C TYR A 112 -23.72 -12.51 0.38
N VAL A 113 -23.26 -12.52 -0.85
CA VAL A 113 -22.16 -13.37 -1.28
C VAL A 113 -21.15 -12.54 -2.04
N PRO A 114 -19.88 -12.92 -1.98
CA PRO A 114 -18.87 -12.28 -2.79
C PRO A 114 -19.14 -12.47 -4.28
N ILE A 115 -19.04 -11.39 -5.04
CA ILE A 115 -19.36 -11.44 -6.47
C ILE A 115 -18.47 -12.41 -7.25
N ARG A 116 -17.20 -12.57 -6.85
CA ARG A 116 -16.26 -13.47 -7.53
C ARG A 116 -16.72 -14.93 -7.49
N LEU A 117 -17.29 -15.37 -6.37
CA LEU A 117 -17.83 -16.72 -6.25
C LEU A 117 -18.97 -16.95 -7.26
N ILE A 118 -19.81 -15.95 -7.47
CA ILE A 118 -20.90 -15.99 -8.45
C ILE A 118 -20.38 -16.00 -9.88
N ALA A 119 -19.28 -15.28 -10.15
CA ALA A 119 -18.59 -15.34 -11.44
C ALA A 119 -18.10 -16.76 -11.76
N GLU A 120 -17.42 -17.37 -10.78
CA GLU A 120 -16.83 -18.71 -10.90
C GLU A 120 -17.92 -19.78 -11.10
N LEU A 121 -18.96 -19.74 -10.27
CA LEU A 121 -20.06 -20.72 -10.32
C LEU A 121 -20.86 -20.68 -11.62
N PHE A 122 -21.00 -19.51 -12.23
CA PHE A 122 -21.91 -19.31 -13.36
C PHE A 122 -21.25 -19.05 -14.69
N ASP A 123 -19.94 -19.25 -14.75
CA ASP A 123 -19.13 -19.06 -15.95
C ASP A 123 -19.27 -17.64 -16.52
N LYS A 124 -19.18 -16.65 -15.63
CA LYS A 124 -19.29 -15.22 -15.95
C LYS A 124 -17.95 -14.52 -15.79
N GLU A 125 -17.78 -13.42 -16.52
CA GLU A 125 -16.70 -12.46 -16.27
C GLU A 125 -17.19 -11.36 -15.36
N VAL A 126 -16.36 -10.97 -14.39
CA VAL A 126 -16.67 -9.88 -13.47
C VAL A 126 -15.63 -8.79 -13.55
N GLY A 127 -16.11 -7.56 -13.72
CA GLY A 127 -15.31 -6.33 -13.73
C GLY A 127 -15.69 -5.40 -12.59
N TRP A 128 -14.76 -4.52 -12.24
CA TRP A 128 -14.99 -3.41 -11.31
C TRP A 128 -14.69 -2.09 -12.02
N ASN A 129 -15.68 -1.21 -12.10
CA ASN A 129 -15.48 0.15 -12.58
C ASN A 129 -15.38 1.09 -11.39
N ASN A 130 -14.17 1.60 -11.16
CA ASN A 130 -13.87 2.41 -9.99
C ASN A 130 -14.47 3.83 -10.05
N ASP A 131 -14.62 4.40 -11.25
CA ASP A 131 -15.13 5.77 -11.44
C ASP A 131 -16.65 5.83 -11.23
N THR A 132 -17.35 4.79 -11.67
CA THR A 132 -18.80 4.66 -11.48
C THR A 132 -19.17 3.93 -10.19
N LYS A 133 -18.19 3.32 -9.48
CA LYS A 133 -18.40 2.40 -8.36
C LYS A 133 -19.37 1.28 -8.74
N SER A 134 -19.07 0.59 -9.83
CA SER A 134 -19.97 -0.41 -10.39
C SER A 134 -19.31 -1.77 -10.57
N VAL A 135 -20.05 -2.82 -10.23
CA VAL A 135 -19.72 -4.21 -10.55
C VAL A 135 -20.28 -4.52 -11.93
N LEU A 136 -19.47 -5.05 -12.85
CA LEU A 136 -19.93 -5.56 -14.14
C LEU A 136 -19.93 -7.07 -14.13
N ILE A 137 -20.96 -7.71 -14.68
CA ILE A 137 -21.13 -9.16 -14.76
C ILE A 137 -21.58 -9.48 -16.20
N ASN A 138 -20.76 -10.19 -16.96
CA ASN A 138 -21.03 -10.48 -18.38
C ASN A 138 -20.82 -11.97 -18.70
N ASP A 139 -21.40 -12.43 -19.81
CA ASP A 139 -21.12 -13.74 -20.39
C ASP A 139 -19.69 -13.82 -20.95
N LYS A 140 -19.02 -14.97 -20.76
CA LYS A 140 -17.71 -15.22 -21.39
C LYS A 140 -17.84 -15.20 -22.90
N GLY A 141 -17.04 -14.37 -23.57
CA GLY A 141 -16.99 -14.30 -25.04
C GLY A 141 -18.07 -13.46 -25.72
N THR A 142 -18.97 -12.78 -24.99
CA THR A 142 -19.78 -11.71 -25.60
C THR A 142 -18.89 -10.49 -25.84
N SER A 143 -18.28 -10.45 -27.01
CA SER A 143 -17.53 -9.34 -27.60
C SER A 143 -18.46 -8.20 -28.01
N GLN A 144 -19.22 -7.65 -27.05
CA GLN A 144 -19.45 -6.22 -27.08
C GLN A 144 -18.26 -5.62 -26.35
N PRO A 145 -17.30 -4.97 -27.05
CA PRO A 145 -16.38 -4.11 -26.35
C PRO A 145 -17.27 -3.13 -25.59
N ILE A 146 -17.21 -3.16 -24.26
CA ILE A 146 -17.43 -1.92 -23.52
C ILE A 146 -16.65 -0.88 -24.31
N ASN A 147 -17.33 0.11 -24.87
CA ASN A 147 -16.69 1.27 -25.45
C ASN A 147 -16.31 2.14 -24.24
N PRO A 148 -15.07 2.12 -23.72
CA PRO A 148 -14.57 3.30 -23.08
C PRO A 148 -14.37 4.31 -24.21
N THR A 149 -15.42 5.04 -24.62
CA THR A 149 -15.20 6.32 -25.32
C THR A 149 -14.68 7.33 -24.32
N LYS A 150 -13.44 7.08 -23.93
CA LYS A 150 -12.37 7.89 -23.41
C LYS A 150 -11.23 6.90 -23.30
N SER A 151 -10.11 7.13 -23.97
CA SER A 151 -8.89 6.38 -23.70
C SER A 151 -8.62 6.46 -22.19
N THR A 152 -8.99 5.44 -21.44
CA THR A 152 -8.60 5.27 -20.05
C THR A 152 -7.16 4.78 -20.12
N ASN A 153 -6.21 5.68 -20.39
CA ASN A 153 -4.84 5.37 -20.01
C ASN A 153 -4.89 5.14 -18.49
N ASN A 154 -4.97 3.87 -18.07
CA ASN A 154 -4.92 3.47 -16.66
C ASN A 154 -3.54 3.82 -16.04
N PHE A 155 -2.62 4.23 -16.90
CA PHE A 155 -1.26 4.65 -16.68
C PHE A 155 -1.07 6.09 -17.11
N GLU A 156 -1.06 6.99 -16.15
CA GLU A 156 -0.83 8.40 -16.39
C GLU A 156 0.66 8.74 -16.28
N GLN A 157 1.20 9.38 -17.32
CA GLN A 157 2.60 9.77 -17.33
C GLN A 157 2.84 10.95 -16.36
N ALA A 158 3.93 10.88 -15.60
CA ALA A 158 4.32 11.94 -14.67
C ALA A 158 5.83 12.09 -14.60
N LYS A 159 6.31 13.33 -14.44
CA LYS A 159 7.74 13.60 -14.21
C LYS A 159 8.01 13.60 -12.71
N VAL A 160 8.97 12.80 -12.25
CA VAL A 160 9.40 12.81 -10.85
C VAL A 160 10.23 14.06 -10.59
N VAL A 161 9.73 14.91 -9.68
CA VAL A 161 10.38 16.16 -9.29
C VAL A 161 11.38 15.92 -8.17
N ARG A 162 10.98 15.17 -7.13
CA ARG A 162 11.88 14.76 -6.05
C ARG A 162 11.36 13.52 -5.32
N VAL A 163 12.29 12.83 -4.67
CA VAL A 163 11.98 11.74 -3.73
C VAL A 163 11.96 12.29 -2.31
N VAL A 164 10.87 12.01 -1.58
CA VAL A 164 10.70 12.46 -0.19
C VAL A 164 11.28 11.43 0.77
N ASP A 165 10.91 10.16 0.57
CA ASP A 165 11.41 8.98 1.27
C ASP A 165 11.22 7.73 0.38
N GLY A 166 11.57 6.54 0.86
CA GLY A 166 11.54 5.29 0.10
C GLY A 166 10.17 4.90 -0.50
N ASP A 167 9.06 5.38 0.07
CA ASP A 167 7.70 5.09 -0.41
C ASP A 167 6.89 6.31 -0.85
N THR A 168 7.54 7.48 -0.89
CA THR A 168 6.86 8.76 -1.13
C THR A 168 7.67 9.64 -2.08
N ILE A 169 7.04 10.08 -3.16
CA ILE A 169 7.64 10.99 -4.17
C ILE A 169 6.76 12.20 -4.40
N VAL A 170 7.33 13.20 -5.08
CA VAL A 170 6.58 14.31 -5.66
C VAL A 170 6.76 14.29 -7.15
N VAL A 171 5.65 14.42 -7.87
CA VAL A 171 5.62 14.42 -9.33
C VAL A 171 4.97 15.69 -9.86
N ASP A 172 5.19 15.95 -11.14
CA ASP A 172 4.43 16.92 -11.93
C ASP A 172 3.78 16.20 -13.11
N ARG A 173 2.46 16.35 -13.22
CA ARG A 173 1.59 15.80 -14.28
C ARG A 173 1.12 16.88 -15.26
N GLY A 174 1.78 18.04 -15.26
CA GLY A 174 1.34 19.24 -16.00
C GLY A 174 0.28 20.05 -15.24
N ARG A 175 0.10 19.80 -13.94
CA ARG A 175 -0.86 20.48 -13.06
C ARG A 175 -0.21 21.03 -11.78
N GLY A 176 1.12 21.01 -11.71
CA GLY A 176 1.88 21.37 -10.53
C GLY A 176 2.33 20.15 -9.72
N GLU A 177 3.01 20.43 -8.60
CA GLU A 177 3.59 19.39 -7.76
C GLU A 177 2.54 18.65 -6.92
N GLU A 178 2.48 17.32 -7.08
CA GLU A 178 1.59 16.44 -6.32
C GLU A 178 2.40 15.37 -5.58
N LYS A 179 2.08 15.13 -4.30
CA LYS A 179 2.70 14.06 -3.51
C LYS A 179 2.02 12.73 -3.79
N ILE A 180 2.81 11.68 -3.92
CA ILE A 180 2.34 10.31 -4.12
C ILE A 180 2.86 9.42 -3.00
N ARG A 181 1.97 8.60 -2.42
CA ARG A 181 2.29 7.49 -1.53
C ARG A 181 2.13 6.17 -2.29
N PHE A 182 3.14 5.32 -2.23
CA PHE A 182 3.16 4.07 -2.97
C PHE A 182 2.15 3.07 -2.38
N VAL A 183 1.29 2.50 -3.20
CA VAL A 183 0.32 1.51 -2.73
C VAL A 183 1.01 0.18 -2.35
N LEU A 184 0.51 -0.48 -1.30
CA LEU A 184 0.92 -1.80 -0.80
C LEU A 184 2.35 -1.94 -0.25
N VAL A 185 3.16 -0.89 -0.20
CA VAL A 185 4.54 -0.94 0.30
C VAL A 185 4.73 0.02 1.45
N ASN A 186 5.58 -0.35 2.41
CA ASN A 186 6.03 0.53 3.48
C ASN A 186 7.54 0.41 3.63
N THR A 187 8.24 1.54 3.52
CA THR A 187 9.70 1.57 3.74
C THR A 187 9.99 1.93 5.19
N PRO A 188 11.14 1.50 5.73
CA PRO A 188 11.59 1.95 7.05
C PRO A 188 11.80 3.46 7.01
N GLU A 189 11.32 4.12 8.05
CA GLU A 189 11.20 5.56 8.09
C GLU A 189 12.55 6.25 8.35
N THR A 190 12.85 7.29 7.58
CA THR A 190 14.13 8.03 7.71
C THR A 190 14.01 9.38 8.40
N LYS A 191 12.80 9.94 8.52
CA LYS A 191 12.59 11.35 8.90
C LYS A 191 11.59 11.54 10.04
N HIS A 192 11.15 10.48 10.70
CA HIS A 192 10.14 10.62 11.76
C HIS A 192 10.73 11.26 13.03
N PRO A 193 10.19 12.42 13.47
CA PRO A 193 10.77 13.25 14.54
C PRO A 193 11.01 12.53 15.87
N LYS A 194 10.26 11.45 16.14
CA LYS A 194 10.34 10.69 17.40
C LYS A 194 11.00 9.31 17.27
N LYS A 195 11.16 8.78 16.05
CA LYS A 195 11.61 7.39 15.84
C LYS A 195 13.05 7.32 15.34
N GLY A 196 13.59 8.41 14.80
CA GLY A 196 14.92 8.41 14.18
C GLY A 196 14.92 7.61 12.88
N VAL A 197 16.11 7.33 12.35
CA VAL A 197 16.29 6.52 11.14
C VAL A 197 16.12 5.04 11.51
N GLU A 198 15.11 4.39 10.93
CA GLU A 198 14.89 2.96 11.08
C GLU A 198 15.92 2.15 10.26
N PHE A 199 16.22 0.93 10.72
CA PHE A 199 17.14 0.04 10.01
C PHE A 199 16.71 -0.14 8.55
N TYR A 200 17.66 0.00 7.62
CA TYR A 200 17.45 -0.06 6.18
C TYR A 200 16.66 1.10 5.55
N GLY A 201 16.29 2.11 6.33
CA GLY A 201 15.52 3.26 5.83
C GLY A 201 16.33 4.12 4.85
N LYS A 202 17.59 4.40 5.16
CA LYS A 202 18.46 5.21 4.28
C LYS A 202 18.67 4.51 2.94
N GLU A 203 18.90 3.21 2.97
CA GLU A 203 19.09 2.35 1.81
C GLU A 203 17.83 2.34 0.93
N ALA A 204 16.64 2.22 1.53
CA ALA A 204 15.37 2.28 0.80
C ALA A 204 15.12 3.66 0.16
N SER A 205 15.42 4.73 0.89
CA SER A 205 15.34 6.10 0.38
C SER A 205 16.34 6.33 -0.78
N ASP A 206 17.60 5.93 -0.61
CA ASP A 206 18.64 6.08 -1.62
C ASP A 206 18.35 5.25 -2.87
N PHE A 207 17.86 4.02 -2.70
CA PHE A 207 17.43 3.17 -3.81
C PHE A 207 16.32 3.85 -4.64
N THR A 208 15.30 4.39 -3.96
CA THR A 208 14.22 5.13 -4.60
C THR A 208 14.71 6.40 -5.29
N LYS A 209 15.61 7.14 -4.64
CA LYS A 209 16.23 8.33 -5.21
C LYS A 209 17.00 8.01 -6.49
N ASN A 210 17.83 6.98 -6.48
CA ASN A 210 18.63 6.58 -7.63
C ASN A 210 17.76 6.05 -8.78
N ALA A 211 16.69 5.30 -8.45
CA ALA A 211 15.80 4.73 -9.45
C ALA A 211 14.89 5.78 -10.11
N LEU A 212 14.40 6.77 -9.36
CA LEU A 212 13.30 7.63 -9.81
C LEU A 212 13.66 9.10 -10.06
N SER A 213 14.77 9.62 -9.51
CA SER A 213 15.08 11.06 -9.62
C SER A 213 15.18 11.51 -11.09
N ASN A 214 14.47 12.59 -11.42
CA ASN A 214 14.39 13.18 -12.77
C ASN A 214 13.88 12.21 -13.85
N LYS A 215 13.28 11.07 -13.50
CA LYS A 215 12.69 10.14 -14.47
C LYS A 215 11.24 10.49 -14.75
N THR A 216 10.79 10.05 -15.92
CA THR A 216 9.36 9.97 -16.22
C THR A 216 8.89 8.58 -15.84
N VAL A 217 7.78 8.52 -15.12
CA VAL A 217 7.13 7.27 -14.68
C VAL A 217 5.68 7.25 -15.14
N TYR A 218 5.05 6.08 -15.04
CA TYR A 218 3.63 5.91 -15.26
C TYR A 218 2.93 5.59 -13.94
N LEU A 219 1.81 6.25 -13.69
CA LEU A 219 1.06 6.17 -12.45
C LEU A 219 -0.21 5.38 -12.68
N GLN A 220 -0.40 4.33 -11.90
CA GLN A 220 -1.63 3.56 -11.91
C GLN A 220 -2.36 3.73 -10.58
N LYS A 221 -3.60 4.20 -10.66
CA LYS A 221 -4.51 4.24 -9.52
C LYS A 221 -5.13 2.86 -9.34
N ASP A 222 -5.31 2.45 -8.09
CA ASP A 222 -6.21 1.35 -7.76
C ASP A 222 -7.62 1.90 -7.51
N VAL A 223 -8.10 1.83 -6.26
CA VAL A 223 -9.45 2.24 -5.90
C VAL A 223 -9.48 3.66 -5.34
N SER A 224 -8.56 3.98 -4.43
CA SER A 224 -8.51 5.26 -3.72
C SER A 224 -7.74 6.31 -4.51
N GLU A 225 -8.23 7.56 -4.50
CA GLU A 225 -7.53 8.68 -5.13
C GLU A 225 -6.39 9.16 -4.24
N THR A 226 -6.70 9.48 -2.98
CA THR A 226 -5.77 9.98 -1.97
C THR A 226 -5.92 9.27 -0.65
N ASP A 227 -4.89 9.34 0.18
CA ASP A 227 -5.02 9.06 1.61
C ASP A 227 -5.59 10.24 2.41
N LYS A 228 -5.73 10.07 3.71
CA LYS A 228 -6.20 11.09 4.66
C LYS A 228 -5.28 12.32 4.78
N TYR A 229 -4.06 12.26 4.24
CA TYR A 229 -3.09 13.35 4.22
C TYR A 229 -3.05 14.06 2.87
N GLY A 230 -3.95 13.70 1.93
CA GLY A 230 -4.03 14.29 0.60
C GLY A 230 -2.93 13.82 -0.35
N ARG A 231 -2.18 12.76 -0.03
CA ARG A 231 -1.21 12.16 -0.95
C ARG A 231 -1.96 11.25 -1.91
N LEU A 232 -1.68 11.36 -3.21
CA LEU A 232 -2.22 10.45 -4.21
C LEU A 232 -1.75 9.01 -3.92
N LEU A 233 -2.63 8.02 -4.07
CA LEU A 233 -2.29 6.61 -3.89
C LEU A 233 -2.09 5.96 -5.26
N ARG A 234 -0.84 5.54 -5.55
CA ARG A 234 -0.49 4.98 -6.87
C ARG A 234 0.47 3.79 -6.78
N TYR A 235 0.38 2.91 -7.77
CA TYR A 235 1.49 2.07 -8.22
C TYR A 235 2.35 2.87 -9.20
N ILE A 236 3.66 2.76 -9.06
CA ILE A 236 4.63 3.47 -9.90
C ILE A 236 5.25 2.50 -10.88
N TRP A 237 5.21 2.84 -12.16
CA TRP A 237 5.70 2.01 -13.25
C TRP A 237 6.85 2.73 -13.95
N LEU A 238 8.01 2.06 -14.02
CA LEU A 238 9.21 2.59 -14.67
C LEU A 238 9.03 2.68 -16.20
N GLU A 239 8.23 1.77 -16.74
CA GLU A 239 7.85 1.70 -18.15
C GLU A 239 6.35 1.42 -18.25
N ARG A 240 5.73 1.87 -19.34
CA ARG A 240 4.32 1.59 -19.59
C ARG A 240 4.14 0.09 -19.86
N PRO A 241 3.25 -0.60 -19.13
CA PRO A 241 2.90 -1.99 -19.44
C PRO A 241 2.25 -2.13 -20.82
N THR A 242 2.31 -3.33 -21.36
CA THR A 242 1.73 -3.64 -22.69
C THR A 242 0.20 -3.54 -22.73
N SER A 243 -0.47 -3.64 -21.58
CA SER A 243 -1.93 -3.57 -21.46
C SER A 243 -2.36 -2.91 -20.13
N ASP A 244 -3.67 -2.63 -20.00
CA ASP A 244 -4.27 -2.10 -18.76
C ASP A 244 -4.37 -3.15 -17.62
N GLU A 245 -4.11 -4.43 -17.93
CA GLU A 245 -3.97 -5.53 -16.98
C GLU A 245 -2.60 -6.21 -17.14
N PRO A 246 -1.55 -5.63 -16.53
CA PRO A 246 -0.17 -6.10 -16.67
C PRO A 246 0.01 -7.55 -16.22
N SER A 247 0.84 -8.31 -16.94
CA SER A 247 1.22 -9.66 -16.51
C SER A 247 2.02 -9.65 -15.20
N ASN A 248 2.04 -10.78 -14.49
CA ASN A 248 2.85 -10.91 -13.26
C ASN A 248 4.33 -10.58 -13.48
N GLU A 249 4.89 -10.88 -14.65
CA GLU A 249 6.27 -10.52 -14.96
C GLU A 249 6.46 -9.02 -15.16
N GLU A 250 5.53 -8.36 -15.86
CA GLU A 250 5.59 -6.90 -15.98
C GLU A 250 5.42 -6.22 -14.62
N VAL A 251 4.57 -6.75 -13.73
CA VAL A 251 4.48 -6.25 -12.36
C VAL A 251 5.83 -6.40 -11.65
N LYS A 252 6.46 -7.57 -11.69
CA LYS A 252 7.76 -7.81 -11.02
C LYS A 252 8.89 -6.92 -11.56
N THR A 253 8.93 -6.70 -12.87
CA THR A 253 10.08 -6.06 -13.54
C THR A 253 9.89 -4.57 -13.82
N LYS A 254 8.65 -4.09 -13.96
CA LYS A 254 8.34 -2.70 -14.32
C LYS A 254 7.64 -1.91 -13.21
N CYS A 255 6.93 -2.57 -12.28
CA CYS A 255 6.30 -1.89 -11.15
C CYS A 255 7.32 -1.66 -10.03
N PHE A 256 7.67 -0.40 -9.78
CA PHE A 256 8.65 -0.01 -8.78
C PHE A 256 8.27 -0.45 -7.36
N ASN A 257 6.98 -0.46 -7.04
CA ASN A 257 6.49 -0.98 -5.76
C ASN A 257 6.88 -2.46 -5.57
N ALA A 258 6.77 -3.27 -6.61
CA ALA A 258 7.16 -4.67 -6.58
C ALA A 258 8.70 -4.82 -6.47
N ILE A 259 9.45 -3.98 -7.18
CA ILE A 259 10.92 -3.95 -7.15
C ILE A 259 11.44 -3.63 -5.73
N LEU A 260 10.80 -2.68 -5.02
CA LEU A 260 11.14 -2.39 -3.62
C LEU A 260 11.00 -3.62 -2.72
N LEU A 261 9.91 -4.37 -2.87
CA LEU A 261 9.67 -5.61 -2.11
C LEU A 261 10.69 -6.69 -2.48
N ALA A 262 10.97 -6.85 -3.77
CA ALA A 262 11.91 -7.86 -4.28
C ALA A 262 13.34 -7.64 -3.76
N GLY A 263 13.75 -6.38 -3.64
CA GLY A 263 15.05 -6.00 -3.07
C GLY A 263 15.10 -6.00 -1.53
N GLY A 264 13.98 -6.22 -0.85
CA GLY A 264 13.89 -6.13 0.62
C GLY A 264 13.98 -4.69 1.15
N TYR A 265 13.69 -3.67 0.34
CA TYR A 265 13.68 -2.26 0.74
C TYR A 265 12.40 -1.84 1.47
N ALA A 266 11.33 -2.62 1.31
CA ALA A 266 10.03 -2.38 1.90
C ALA A 266 9.41 -3.69 2.39
N ASN A 267 8.41 -3.56 3.26
CA ASN A 267 7.50 -4.64 3.60
C ASN A 267 6.10 -4.37 3.02
N VAL A 268 5.30 -5.42 2.84
CA VAL A 268 3.93 -5.30 2.35
C VAL A 268 3.07 -4.62 3.42
N SER A 269 2.32 -3.59 3.01
CA SER A 269 1.44 -2.85 3.91
C SER A 269 0.05 -2.67 3.27
N THR A 270 -0.94 -3.36 3.82
CA THR A 270 -2.28 -3.43 3.22
C THR A 270 -3.21 -2.40 3.84
N PHE A 271 -3.73 -1.51 3.00
CA PHE A 271 -4.80 -0.58 3.35
C PHE A 271 -5.94 -0.76 2.34
N PRO A 272 -7.00 -1.51 2.70
CA PRO A 272 -8.17 -1.62 1.85
C PRO A 272 -8.75 -0.24 1.51
N PRO A 273 -9.29 -0.03 0.30
CA PRO A 273 -9.55 -1.03 -0.74
C PRO A 273 -8.39 -1.32 -1.71
N ASP A 274 -7.22 -0.70 -1.55
CA ASP A 274 -6.14 -0.72 -2.56
C ASP A 274 -5.26 -1.99 -2.51
N LEU A 275 -5.79 -3.09 -3.05
CA LEU A 275 -5.20 -4.43 -2.95
C LEU A 275 -4.90 -5.12 -4.29
N LYS A 276 -4.96 -4.44 -5.44
CA LYS A 276 -4.86 -5.06 -6.79
C LYS A 276 -3.74 -6.10 -6.93
N TYR A 277 -2.56 -5.86 -6.37
CA TYR A 277 -1.39 -6.75 -6.48
C TYR A 277 -0.98 -7.45 -5.17
N VAL A 278 -1.85 -7.49 -4.15
CA VAL A 278 -1.46 -7.92 -2.79
C VAL A 278 -0.90 -9.33 -2.72
N ASP A 279 -1.47 -10.29 -3.43
CA ASP A 279 -1.03 -11.70 -3.37
C ASP A 279 0.33 -11.89 -4.03
N LEU A 280 0.55 -11.24 -5.17
CA LEU A 280 1.86 -11.23 -5.84
C LEU A 280 2.91 -10.52 -4.98
N PHE A 281 2.56 -9.39 -4.36
CA PHE A 281 3.49 -8.64 -3.50
C PHE A 281 3.88 -9.44 -2.24
N ARG A 282 2.94 -10.18 -1.64
CA ARG A 282 3.22 -11.13 -0.54
C ARG A 282 4.16 -12.25 -0.98
N GLN A 283 4.01 -12.77 -2.19
CA GLN A 283 4.94 -13.75 -2.74
C GLN A 283 6.34 -13.16 -2.90
N ILE A 284 6.44 -11.98 -3.52
CA ILE A 284 7.73 -11.30 -3.73
C ILE A 284 8.44 -11.02 -2.40
N GLU A 285 7.70 -10.53 -1.40
CA GLU A 285 8.25 -10.28 -0.07
C GLU A 285 8.75 -11.56 0.60
N ARG A 286 8.01 -12.67 0.47
CA ARG A 286 8.44 -13.98 0.99
C ARG A 286 9.74 -14.45 0.32
N GLU A 287 9.85 -14.32 -1.00
CA GLU A 287 11.07 -14.67 -1.73
C GLU A 287 12.27 -13.79 -1.28
N ALA A 288 12.05 -12.50 -1.01
CA ALA A 288 13.08 -11.61 -0.46
C ALA A 288 13.50 -12.02 0.96
N ARG A 289 12.55 -12.45 1.80
CA ARG A 289 12.82 -12.99 3.15
C ARG A 289 13.67 -14.26 3.11
N GLU A 290 13.28 -15.22 2.28
CA GLU A 290 14.01 -16.49 2.13
C GLU A 290 15.45 -16.28 1.66
N LYS A 291 15.67 -15.23 0.87
CA LYS A 291 17.00 -14.81 0.39
C LYS A 291 17.76 -13.90 1.38
N ASN A 292 17.16 -13.56 2.52
CA ASN A 292 17.70 -12.63 3.53
C ASN A 292 18.12 -11.26 2.95
N LEU A 293 17.30 -10.70 2.05
CA LEU A 293 17.59 -9.43 1.40
C LEU A 293 17.12 -8.24 2.24
N GLY A 294 17.94 -7.18 2.26
CA GLY A 294 17.59 -5.88 2.84
C GLY A 294 17.07 -5.94 4.26
N LEU A 295 15.81 -5.54 4.47
CA LEU A 295 15.09 -5.61 5.75
C LEU A 295 15.15 -6.97 6.43
N TRP A 296 15.32 -8.03 5.66
CA TRP A 296 15.33 -9.42 6.11
C TRP A 296 16.75 -9.95 6.37
N SER A 297 17.78 -9.12 6.20
CA SER A 297 19.11 -9.47 6.66
C SER A 297 19.15 -9.44 8.20
N ASN A 298 19.99 -10.27 8.82
CA ASN A 298 20.11 -10.38 10.29
C ASN A 298 20.78 -9.15 10.95
N GLY A 299 20.42 -7.93 10.54
CA GLY A 299 21.01 -6.68 11.04
C GLY A 299 22.32 -6.28 10.38
N GLN A 300 22.70 -6.92 9.27
CA GLN A 300 23.84 -6.51 8.45
C GLN A 300 23.32 -5.69 7.26
N ALA A 301 23.64 -4.39 7.23
CA ALA A 301 23.47 -3.60 6.01
C ALA A 301 24.27 -4.26 4.86
N PRO A 302 23.88 -4.08 3.59
CA PRO A 302 24.51 -4.77 2.48
C PRO A 302 25.97 -4.33 2.43
N GLU A 303 26.89 -5.29 2.56
CA GLU A 303 28.27 -5.07 2.12
C GLU A 303 28.21 -4.69 0.63
N VAL A 304 28.70 -3.50 0.31
CA VAL A 304 28.93 -3.10 -1.08
C VAL A 304 29.89 -4.14 -1.66
N LYS A 305 29.38 -5.03 -2.52
CA LYS A 305 30.19 -6.00 -3.24
C LYS A 305 31.08 -5.26 -4.23
N SER A 306 32.28 -4.89 -3.79
CA SER A 306 33.44 -4.89 -4.68
C SER A 306 33.78 -6.35 -5.01
N GLU A 307 34.02 -6.64 -6.29
CA GLU A 307 34.50 -7.93 -6.78
C GLU A 307 35.78 -8.42 -6.07
N PRO A 308 36.09 -9.73 -6.12
CA PRO A 308 36.47 -10.50 -4.95
C PRO A 308 37.97 -10.45 -4.65
N SER A 309 38.29 -10.38 -3.36
CA SER A 309 39.54 -10.94 -2.83
C SER A 309 39.24 -11.95 -1.72
N ASN A 310 39.47 -13.21 -2.05
CA ASN A 310 39.65 -14.39 -1.19
C ASN A 310 39.90 -14.13 0.31
N ASN A 311 39.08 -14.70 1.21
CA ASN A 311 39.42 -15.91 1.98
C ASN A 311 38.45 -16.17 3.16
N ASN A 312 37.86 -17.37 3.14
CA ASN A 312 37.62 -18.32 4.23
C ASN A 312 37.19 -17.88 5.65
N LYS A 313 36.00 -18.42 5.99
CA LYS A 313 35.64 -19.25 7.18
C LYS A 313 35.48 -18.63 8.58
N GLN A 314 34.27 -18.89 9.10
CA GLN A 314 33.90 -19.48 10.42
C GLN A 314 33.17 -18.60 11.48
N VAL A 315 31.87 -18.92 11.63
CA VAL A 315 31.05 -19.22 12.84
C VAL A 315 30.90 -18.19 13.98
N SER A 316 29.63 -18.08 14.40
CA SER A 316 29.07 -18.09 15.78
C SER A 316 28.72 -16.78 16.52
N GLN A 317 27.43 -16.76 16.88
CA GLN A 317 26.86 -16.60 18.23
C GLN A 317 26.45 -15.20 18.74
N SER A 318 25.19 -15.21 19.18
CA SER A 318 24.42 -14.24 19.95
C SER A 318 25.03 -13.91 21.32
N ILE A 319 25.17 -12.62 21.68
CA ILE A 319 25.37 -12.19 23.06
C ILE A 319 24.60 -10.88 23.35
N LYS A 320 23.80 -10.90 24.42
CA LYS A 320 23.22 -9.73 25.10
C LYS A 320 24.33 -8.94 25.80
N ASN A 321 24.53 -7.64 25.53
CA ASN A 321 25.39 -6.81 26.38
C ASN A 321 24.97 -5.32 26.47
N THR A 322 24.59 -4.88 27.66
CA THR A 322 24.10 -3.54 28.01
C THR A 322 25.21 -2.52 28.36
N GLY A 323 26.49 -2.87 28.14
CA GLY A 323 27.65 -2.07 28.51
C GLY A 323 28.56 -1.64 27.34
N GLU A 324 28.23 -1.98 26.10
CA GLU A 324 29.11 -1.66 24.96
C GLU A 324 29.32 -0.16 24.80
N LYS A 325 30.56 0.23 24.52
CA LYS A 325 30.95 1.62 24.28
C LYS A 325 30.75 1.94 22.81
N ALA A 326 30.05 3.03 22.52
CA ALA A 326 29.66 3.41 21.17
C ALA A 326 30.85 3.57 20.21
N TYR A 327 32.03 3.94 20.72
CA TYR A 327 33.22 4.13 19.90
C TYR A 327 33.68 2.85 19.19
N SER A 328 33.37 1.66 19.71
CA SER A 328 33.72 0.39 19.05
C SER A 328 32.92 0.15 17.77
N GLN A 329 31.79 0.84 17.59
CA GLN A 329 30.92 0.76 16.40
C GLN A 329 30.87 2.11 15.63
N ALA A 330 31.61 3.10 16.09
CA ALA A 330 31.56 4.44 15.52
C ALA A 330 32.32 4.54 14.19
N ASN A 331 33.37 3.74 13.96
CA ASN A 331 34.20 3.79 12.75
C ASN A 331 34.68 5.22 12.40
N GLY A 332 35.01 6.03 13.41
CA GLY A 332 35.44 7.43 13.22
C GLY A 332 34.30 8.43 12.97
N ARG A 333 33.04 8.03 13.12
CA ARG A 333 31.87 8.93 13.07
C ARG A 333 31.66 9.66 14.39
N ILE A 334 31.00 10.81 14.34
CA ILE A 334 30.61 11.54 15.54
C ILE A 334 29.61 10.73 16.35
N ILE A 335 29.79 10.70 17.66
CA ILE A 335 28.91 9.97 18.57
C ILE A 335 28.14 10.98 19.42
N ALA A 336 26.83 11.02 19.28
CA ALA A 336 25.95 11.80 20.11
C ALA A 336 25.20 10.95 21.13
N ASN A 337 25.01 11.50 22.33
CA ASN A 337 24.24 10.86 23.38
C ASN A 337 22.81 11.40 23.35
N LYS A 338 21.85 10.56 22.96
CA LYS A 338 20.43 10.94 22.82
C LYS A 338 19.77 11.44 24.10
N ASN A 339 20.32 11.12 25.28
CA ASN A 339 19.77 11.59 26.55
C ASN A 339 20.29 12.98 26.93
N SER A 340 21.55 13.30 26.63
CA SER A 340 22.14 14.59 26.97
C SER A 340 22.03 15.64 25.86
N GLY A 341 21.72 15.20 24.63
CA GLY A 341 21.72 16.05 23.44
C GLY A 341 23.11 16.52 23.04
N VAL A 342 24.17 15.84 23.49
CA VAL A 342 25.57 16.24 23.26
C VAL A 342 26.24 15.29 22.27
N TYR A 343 26.93 15.84 21.26
CA TYR A 343 27.77 15.09 20.33
C TYR A 343 29.26 15.21 20.61
N HIS A 344 29.99 14.13 20.35
CA HIS A 344 31.43 14.00 20.55
C HIS A 344 32.09 13.62 19.23
N VAL A 345 33.12 14.38 18.83
CA VAL A 345 33.95 14.09 17.64
C VAL A 345 35.05 13.07 17.98
N PRO A 346 35.58 12.31 16.99
CA PRO A 346 36.60 11.28 17.25
C PRO A 346 37.85 11.75 17.98
N SER A 347 38.25 13.01 17.76
CA SER A 347 39.38 13.65 18.44
C SER A 347 39.06 14.19 19.84
N GLY A 348 37.79 14.16 20.26
CA GLY A 348 37.31 14.76 21.51
C GLY A 348 37.55 13.87 22.73
N ARG A 349 37.86 14.50 23.88
CA ARG A 349 38.20 13.82 25.16
C ARG A 349 37.15 12.78 25.59
N ASP A 350 35.88 13.09 25.38
CA ASP A 350 34.75 12.29 25.88
C ASP A 350 34.15 11.33 24.84
N TYR A 351 34.74 11.25 23.65
CA TYR A 351 34.28 10.39 22.55
C TYR A 351 34.09 8.92 22.95
N LYS A 352 35.02 8.37 23.74
CA LYS A 352 34.98 6.97 24.17
C LYS A 352 34.02 6.69 25.34
N LYS A 353 33.39 7.72 25.92
CA LYS A 353 32.59 7.58 27.14
C LYS A 353 31.12 7.23 26.88
N VAL A 354 30.62 7.48 25.67
CA VAL A 354 29.22 7.25 25.29
C VAL A 354 28.92 5.75 25.24
N THR A 355 27.83 5.33 25.88
CA THR A 355 27.34 3.96 25.80
C THR A 355 26.53 3.76 24.53
N LEU A 356 26.72 2.60 23.87
CA LEU A 356 26.12 2.28 22.59
C LEU A 356 24.59 2.38 22.63
N ARG A 357 23.96 1.93 23.72
CA ARG A 357 22.49 2.01 23.88
C ARG A 357 21.93 3.44 23.76
N ASN A 358 22.75 4.43 24.11
CA ASN A 358 22.38 5.85 24.12
C ASN A 358 23.02 6.62 22.96
N ALA A 359 23.74 5.96 22.07
CA ALA A 359 24.48 6.58 20.99
C ALA A 359 23.61 6.82 19.75
N VAL A 360 23.86 7.93 19.09
CA VAL A 360 23.43 8.28 17.73
C VAL A 360 24.72 8.63 16.98
N PHE A 361 24.89 8.13 15.77
CA PHE A 361 26.10 8.37 15.00
C PHE A 361 25.83 9.37 13.87
N PHE A 362 26.75 10.30 13.62
CA PHE A 362 26.68 11.29 12.54
C PHE A 362 27.97 11.29 11.74
N ASP A 363 27.90 11.52 10.44
CA ASP A 363 29.10 11.55 9.59
C ASP A 363 29.79 12.91 9.67
N THR A 364 29.04 13.98 9.96
CA THR A 364 29.57 15.34 10.08
C THR A 364 29.01 16.09 11.29
N GLU A 365 29.76 17.09 11.78
CA GLU A 365 29.28 17.95 12.88
C GLU A 365 28.03 18.74 12.48
N GLU A 366 27.89 19.03 11.19
CA GLU A 366 26.74 19.76 10.65
C GLU A 366 25.46 18.93 10.73
N GLU A 367 25.52 17.63 10.41
CA GLU A 367 24.40 16.70 10.62
C GLU A 367 23.98 16.62 12.10
N ALA A 368 24.96 16.56 13.00
CA ALA A 368 24.67 16.51 14.44
C ALA A 368 23.97 17.79 14.91
N ARG A 369 24.39 18.97 14.44
CA ARG A 369 23.76 20.25 14.78
C ARG A 369 22.37 20.41 14.17
N GLN A 370 22.17 19.99 12.92
CA GLN A 370 20.84 19.98 12.27
C GLN A 370 19.85 19.04 12.97
N ALA A 371 20.36 18.00 13.63
CA ALA A 371 19.58 17.11 14.49
C ALA A 371 19.44 17.61 15.94
N ASP A 372 19.65 18.90 16.20
CA ASP A 372 19.56 19.56 17.52
C ASP A 372 20.53 19.02 18.59
N PHE A 373 21.63 18.37 18.18
CA PHE A 373 22.71 18.01 19.10
C PHE A 373 23.74 19.13 19.19
N ARG A 374 24.11 19.47 20.42
CA ARG A 374 25.15 20.48 20.69
C ARG A 374 26.53 19.82 20.84
N PRO A 375 27.62 20.49 20.44
CA PRO A 375 28.96 19.96 20.65
C PRO A 375 29.27 19.76 22.13
N ALA A 376 30.04 18.72 22.44
CA ALA A 376 30.65 18.56 23.75
C ALA A 376 31.55 19.76 24.06
N LYS A 377 31.47 20.28 25.29
CA LYS A 377 32.41 21.30 25.75
C LYS A 377 33.78 20.62 25.92
N ASN A 378 34.80 21.14 25.22
CA ASN A 378 36.18 20.67 25.33
C ASN A 378 36.78 20.92 26.72
#